data_AF-A0A9Q3IM93-F1
#
_entry.id   AF-A0A9Q3IM93-F1
#
_cell.length_a   1.000
_cell.length_b   1.000
_cell.length_c   1.000
_cell.angle_alpha   90.00
_cell.angle_beta   90.00
_cell.angle_gamma   90.00
#
_symmetry.space_group_name_H-M   'P 1'
#
loop_
_entity.id
_entity.type
_entity.pdbx_description
1 polymer ?
#
loop_
_entity_poly.entity_id
_entity_poly.type
_entity_poly.pdbx_seq_one_letter_code
_entity_poly.pdbx_strand_id
1 'polypeptide(L)'
;MYVSYHQDDWHTWLPLAEFACHNAEHSSTKQSPFLTINGRNPSFDSIQISQEKPAVKLSTKLQSVQQVVTEELESAITCFKKYADRNRAITPDFQPGNKVWLASNNIKKL
;
A
#
# COMPACT_ATOMS: atom_id res chain seq x y z
N MET A 1 -16.30 10.16 -10.74
CA MET A 1 -17.00 10.98 -9.72
C MET A 1 -18.01 10.04 -9.08
N TYR A 2 -17.80 9.67 -7.81
CA TYR A 2 -18.37 8.44 -7.21
C TYR A 2 -19.34 8.71 -6.04
N VAL A 3 -20.09 9.82 -6.07
CA VAL A 3 -21.20 10.06 -5.13
C VAL A 3 -22.29 10.90 -5.82
N SER A 4 -23.55 10.72 -5.41
CA SER A 4 -24.68 11.57 -5.80
C SER A 4 -24.42 13.04 -5.42
N TYR A 5 -25.08 13.98 -6.11
CA TYR A 5 -24.89 15.44 -5.91
C TYR A 5 -25.09 15.88 -4.45
N HIS A 6 -25.87 15.12 -3.67
CA HIS A 6 -26.17 15.38 -2.26
C HIS A 6 -25.26 14.67 -1.26
N GLN A 7 -24.31 13.82 -1.70
CA GLN A 7 -23.34 13.11 -0.84
C GLN A 7 -23.91 12.13 0.21
N ASP A 8 -25.20 11.77 0.14
CA ASP A 8 -25.86 10.95 1.18
C ASP A 8 -25.70 9.43 0.99
N ASP A 9 -25.29 8.98 -0.20
CA ASP A 9 -25.27 7.55 -0.57
C ASP A 9 -23.89 6.89 -0.47
N TRP A 10 -22.88 7.59 0.07
CA TRP A 10 -21.49 7.14 0.10
C TRP A 10 -21.31 5.75 0.74
N HIS A 11 -22.15 5.42 1.72
CA HIS A 11 -22.14 4.13 2.41
C HIS A 11 -22.57 2.95 1.52
N THR A 12 -23.42 3.20 0.51
CA THR A 12 -23.84 2.19 -0.46
C THR A 12 -22.72 1.89 -1.48
N TRP A 13 -21.87 2.88 -1.75
CA TRP A 13 -20.75 2.76 -2.68
C TRP A 13 -19.47 2.24 -2.02
N LEU A 14 -19.40 2.22 -0.69
CA LEU A 14 -18.24 1.74 0.08
C LEU A 14 -17.76 0.35 -0.35
N PRO A 15 -18.63 -0.69 -0.46
CA PRO A 15 -18.17 -2.01 -0.87
C PRO A 15 -17.60 -2.03 -2.30
N LEU A 16 -18.15 -1.21 -3.21
CA LEU A 16 -17.66 -1.12 -4.58
C LEU A 16 -16.33 -0.36 -4.65
N ALA A 17 -16.20 0.72 -3.87
CA ALA A 17 -14.95 1.47 -3.74
C ALA A 17 -13.85 0.60 -3.13
N GLU A 18 -14.16 -0.16 -2.08
CA GLU A 18 -13.24 -1.12 -1.47
C GLU A 18 -12.79 -2.19 -2.47
N PHE A 19 -13.74 -2.79 -3.21
CA PHE A 19 -13.42 -3.75 -4.26
C PHE A 19 -12.54 -3.16 -5.37
N ALA A 20 -12.83 -1.94 -5.81
CA ALA A 20 -12.03 -1.23 -6.82
C ALA A 20 -10.62 -0.91 -6.30
N CYS A 21 -10.50 -0.42 -5.06
CA CYS A 21 -9.21 -0.15 -4.43
C CYS A 21 -8.37 -1.42 -4.23
N HIS A 22 -8.99 -2.54 -3.83
CA HIS A 22 -8.31 -3.81 -3.65
C HIS A 22 -7.95 -4.53 -4.95
N ASN A 23 -8.58 -4.18 -6.08
CA ASN A 23 -8.23 -4.67 -7.42
C ASN A 23 -7.33 -3.70 -8.21
N ALA A 24 -7.23 -2.45 -7.79
CA ALA A 24 -6.38 -1.47 -8.43
C ALA A 24 -4.91 -1.79 -8.17
N GLU A 25 -4.08 -1.55 -9.19
CA GLU A 25 -2.63 -1.66 -9.07
C GLU A 25 -2.12 -0.57 -8.12
N HIS A 26 -1.47 -0.98 -7.03
CA HIS A 26 -0.88 -0.01 -6.12
C HIS A 26 0.44 0.50 -6.70
N SER A 27 0.61 1.81 -6.78
CA SER A 27 1.69 2.47 -7.52
C SER A 27 3.10 2.08 -7.05
N SER A 28 3.26 1.74 -5.77
CA SER A 28 4.54 1.32 -5.17
C SER A 28 4.86 -0.16 -5.34
N THR A 29 3.86 -1.03 -5.53
CA THR A 29 4.07 -2.48 -5.62
C THR A 29 3.81 -3.01 -7.03
N LYS A 30 3.25 -2.19 -7.92
CA LYS A 30 2.84 -2.53 -9.28
C LYS A 30 1.93 -3.76 -9.36
N GLN A 31 1.28 -4.08 -8.25
CA GLN A 31 0.42 -5.24 -8.08
C GLN A 31 -0.80 -4.84 -7.27
N SER A 32 -1.93 -5.49 -7.53
CA SER A 32 -3.14 -5.34 -6.73
C SER A 32 -3.02 -6.09 -5.40
N PRO A 33 -3.55 -5.55 -4.28
CA PRO A 33 -3.62 -6.26 -3.01
C PRO A 33 -4.24 -7.68 -3.11
N PHE A 34 -5.31 -7.85 -3.90
CA PHE A 34 -5.90 -9.18 -4.12
C PHE A 34 -4.95 -10.15 -4.81
N LEU A 35 -4.15 -9.66 -5.75
CA LEU A 35 -3.16 -10.46 -6.47
C LEU A 35 -2.04 -10.90 -5.54
N THR A 36 -1.57 -10.02 -4.65
CA THR A 36 -0.52 -10.34 -3.67
C THR A 36 -0.97 -11.32 -2.60
N ILE A 37 -2.22 -11.21 -2.13
CA ILE A 37 -2.74 -12.03 -1.03
C ILE A 37 -3.26 -13.38 -1.55
N ASN A 38 -4.02 -13.38 -2.65
CA ASN A 38 -4.75 -14.56 -3.13
C ASN A 38 -4.18 -15.15 -4.43
N GLY A 39 -3.17 -14.51 -5.05
CA GLY A 39 -2.58 -14.96 -6.30
C GLY A 39 -3.48 -14.75 -7.53
N ARG A 40 -4.62 -14.07 -7.34
CA ARG A 40 -5.63 -13.75 -8.37
C ARG A 40 -6.42 -12.50 -8.00
N ASN A 41 -6.78 -11.71 -9.01
CA ASN A 41 -7.79 -10.67 -8.89
C ASN A 41 -9.17 -11.26 -9.20
N PRO A 42 -10.17 -11.10 -8.32
CA PRO A 42 -11.54 -11.48 -8.64
C PRO A 42 -12.13 -10.57 -9.73
N SER A 43 -12.72 -11.15 -10.77
CA SER A 43 -13.57 -10.41 -11.73
C SER A 43 -15.04 -10.53 -11.31
N PHE A 44 -15.84 -9.50 -11.56
CA PHE A 44 -17.28 -9.49 -11.30
C PHE A 44 -18.02 -10.64 -12.00
N ASP A 45 -17.54 -11.07 -13.17
CA ASP A 45 -18.15 -12.15 -13.96
C ASP A 45 -17.68 -13.55 -13.57
N SER A 46 -16.71 -13.68 -12.67
CA SER A 46 -16.02 -14.95 -12.42
C SER A 46 -16.24 -15.47 -10.99
N ILE A 47 -17.46 -15.87 -10.65
CA ILE A 47 -17.67 -16.92 -9.63
C ILE A 47 -17.50 -18.28 -10.33
N GLN A 48 -16.32 -18.51 -10.90
CA GLN A 48 -15.92 -19.87 -11.24
C GLN A 48 -15.15 -20.42 -10.05
N ILE A 49 -15.89 -21.08 -9.15
CA ILE A 49 -15.32 -21.97 -8.15
C ILE A 49 -14.83 -23.20 -8.91
N SER A 50 -13.69 -23.05 -9.59
CA SER A 50 -12.98 -24.18 -10.17
C SER A 50 -12.48 -25.03 -8.99
N GLN A 51 -13.09 -26.21 -8.82
CA GLN A 51 -12.78 -27.16 -7.74
C GLN A 51 -11.40 -27.80 -7.86
N GLU A 52 -10.61 -27.45 -8.88
CA GLU A 52 -9.30 -28.01 -9.10
C GLU A 52 -8.25 -26.91 -9.26
N LYS A 53 -7.55 -26.59 -8.16
CA LYS A 53 -6.23 -25.98 -8.25
C LYS A 53 -5.28 -26.78 -7.36
N PRO A 54 -4.25 -27.45 -7.90
CA PRO A 54 -3.24 -28.08 -7.07
C PRO A 54 -2.57 -26.97 -6.27
N ALA A 55 -2.75 -26.97 -4.95
CA ALA A 55 -2.31 -25.91 -4.03
C ALA A 55 -0.84 -25.49 -4.23
N VAL A 56 -0.01 -26.42 -4.69
CA VAL A 56 1.39 -26.20 -5.06
C VAL A 56 1.57 -25.13 -6.13
N LYS A 57 0.77 -25.14 -7.22
CA LYS A 57 0.88 -24.14 -8.31
C LYS A 57 0.45 -22.74 -7.88
N LEU A 58 -0.51 -22.66 -6.95
CA LEU A 58 -0.93 -21.38 -6.36
C LEU A 58 0.17 -20.84 -5.44
N SER A 59 0.76 -21.70 -4.61
CA SER A 59 1.82 -21.34 -3.67
C SER A 59 3.07 -20.83 -4.39
N THR A 60 3.52 -21.51 -5.45
CA THR A 60 4.69 -21.05 -6.22
C THR A 60 4.43 -19.70 -6.90
N LYS A 61 3.22 -19.49 -7.43
CA LYS A 61 2.82 -18.21 -8.01
C LYS A 61 2.73 -17.10 -6.96
N LEU A 62 2.21 -17.40 -5.77
CA LEU A 62 2.17 -16.45 -4.65
C LEU A 62 3.58 -16.06 -4.23
N GLN A 63 4.49 -17.03 -4.10
CA GLN A 63 5.88 -16.77 -3.75
C GLN A 63 6.59 -15.91 -4.79
N SER A 64 6.37 -16.15 -6.09
CA SER A 64 6.94 -15.31 -7.14
C SER A 64 6.38 -13.89 -7.12
N VAL A 65 5.07 -13.73 -6.89
CA VAL A 65 4.44 -12.40 -6.79
C VAL A 65 4.97 -11.66 -5.55
N GLN A 66 5.07 -12.35 -4.41
CA GLN A 66 5.61 -11.77 -3.17
C GLN A 66 7.05 -11.29 -3.37
N GLN A 67 7.89 -12.07 -4.06
CA GLN A 67 9.27 -11.67 -4.34
C GLN A 67 9.34 -10.37 -5.16
N VAL A 68 8.56 -10.27 -6.25
CA VAL A 68 8.51 -9.06 -7.08
C VAL A 68 8.02 -7.87 -6.25
N VAL A 69 6.99 -8.06 -5.43
CA VAL A 69 6.47 -7.00 -4.55
C VAL A 69 7.51 -6.52 -3.55
N THR A 70 8.30 -7.43 -2.97
CA THR A 70 9.38 -7.04 -2.05
C THR A 70 10.47 -6.23 -2.76
N GLU A 71 10.88 -6.62 -3.96
CA GLU A 71 11.89 -5.91 -4.74
C GLU A 71 11.42 -4.48 -5.12
N GLU A 72 10.16 -4.34 -5.57
CA GLU A 72 9.57 -3.03 -5.89
C GLU A 72 9.44 -2.14 -4.64
N LEU A 73 9.06 -2.72 -3.50
CA LEU A 73 8.98 -1.99 -2.23
C LEU A 73 10.35 -1.46 -1.79
N GLU A 74 11.40 -2.28 -1.88
CA GLU A 74 12.77 -1.89 -1.56
C GLU A 74 13.26 -0.75 -2.47
N SER A 75 12.94 -0.84 -3.76
CA SER A 75 13.21 0.23 -4.74
C SER A 75 12.50 1.53 -4.37
N ALA A 76 11.20 1.46 -4.04
CA ALA A 76 10.40 2.61 -3.63
C ALA A 76 10.94 3.26 -2.34
N ILE A 77 11.24 2.45 -1.32
CA ILE A 77 11.85 2.91 -0.05
C ILE A 77 13.17 3.62 -0.34
N THR A 78 14.00 3.06 -1.21
CA THR A 78 15.29 3.68 -1.61
C THR A 78 15.08 5.02 -2.31
N CYS A 79 14.07 5.11 -3.19
CA CYS A 79 13.71 6.35 -3.87
C CYS A 79 13.21 7.42 -2.88
N PHE A 80 12.31 7.05 -1.98
CA PHE A 80 11.79 7.96 -0.94
C PHE A 80 12.90 8.42 0.00
N LYS A 81 13.81 7.51 0.39
CA LYS A 81 15.00 7.86 1.19
C LYS A 81 15.86 8.89 0.45
N LYS A 82 16.20 8.65 -0.81
CA LYS A 82 16.97 9.60 -1.63
C LYS A 82 16.29 10.97 -1.70
N TYR A 83 14.96 11.01 -1.88
CA TYR A 83 14.22 12.27 -1.94
C TYR A 83 14.18 12.98 -0.58
N ALA A 84 13.95 12.25 0.51
CA ALA A 84 13.95 12.80 1.86
C ALA A 84 15.34 13.33 2.25
N ASP A 85 16.39 12.57 1.94
CA ASP A 85 17.77 12.93 2.27
C ASP A 85 18.26 14.18 1.51
N ARG A 86 17.71 14.49 0.32
CA ARG A 86 18.04 15.74 -0.42
C ARG A 86 17.76 17.01 0.39
N ASN A 87 16.71 16.99 1.20
CA ASN A 87 16.27 18.14 1.98
C ASN A 87 16.67 18.04 3.47
N ARG A 88 17.37 16.97 3.87
CA ARG A 88 17.86 16.82 5.24
C ARG A 88 19.15 17.62 5.42
N ALA A 89 19.16 18.50 6.42
CA ALA A 89 20.39 19.06 6.92
C ALA A 89 21.25 17.96 7.58
N ILE A 90 22.56 18.17 7.59
CA ILE A 90 23.49 17.33 8.35
C ILE A 90 23.00 17.29 9.80
N THR A 91 22.72 16.09 10.30
CA THR A 91 22.36 15.90 11.70
C THR A 91 23.54 16.34 12.57
N PRO A 92 23.36 17.32 13.47
CA PRO A 92 24.40 17.68 14.43
C PRO A 92 24.74 16.46 15.30
N ASP A 93 25.99 16.32 15.68
CA ASP A 93 26.38 15.26 16.60
C ASP A 93 25.91 15.63 18.01
N PHE A 94 24.84 14.98 18.48
CA PHE A 94 24.23 15.27 19.77
C PHE A 94 24.84 14.39 20.85
N GLN A 95 25.31 15.02 21.92
CA GLN A 95 25.83 14.32 23.09
C GLN A 95 24.78 14.26 24.21
N PRO A 96 24.78 13.21 25.05
CA PRO A 96 23.89 13.14 26.20
C PRO A 96 23.97 14.42 27.06
N GLY A 97 22.82 15.04 27.33
CA GLY A 97 22.72 16.31 28.06
C GLY A 97 22.60 17.57 27.20
N ASN A 98 22.72 17.47 25.87
CA ASN A 98 22.42 18.58 24.97
C ASN A 98 20.92 18.93 24.99
N LYS A 99 20.62 20.24 25.01
CA LYS A 99 19.25 20.76 24.90
C LYS A 99 18.99 21.18 23.46
N VAL A 100 17.88 20.73 22.89
CA VAL A 100 17.44 21.09 21.54
C VAL A 100 16.12 21.85 21.58
N TRP A 101 15.96 22.82 20.69
CA TRP A 101 14.72 23.56 20.55
C TRP A 101 13.75 22.77 19.68
N LEU A 102 12.57 22.46 20.22
CA LEU A 102 11.52 21.75 19.51
C LEU A 102 10.42 22.75 19.13
N ALA A 103 10.14 22.88 17.83
CA ALA A 103 8.99 23.67 17.38
C ALA A 103 7.70 22.89 17.69
N SER A 104 6.83 23.43 18.53
CA SER A 104 5.59 22.76 18.97
C SER A 104 4.43 22.83 17.97
N ASN A 105 4.66 23.42 16.79
CA ASN A 105 3.59 23.81 15.86
C ASN A 105 2.74 22.64 15.36
N ASN A 106 3.29 21.42 15.33
CA ASN A 106 2.62 20.21 14.86
C ASN A 106 2.46 19.13 15.94
N ILE A 107 2.69 19.49 17.22
CA ILE A 107 2.57 18.54 18.33
C ILE A 107 1.23 18.81 18.99
N LYS A 108 0.30 17.85 18.89
CA LYS A 108 -0.93 17.89 19.67
C LYS A 108 -0.56 17.79 21.15
N LYS A 109 -0.91 18.81 21.92
CA LYS A 109 -0.91 18.69 23.38
C LYS A 109 -1.98 17.66 23.75
N LEU A 110 -1.60 16.71 24.61
CA LEU A 110 -2.51 15.78 25.28
C LEU A 110 -3.50 16.56 26.15
#